data_AF-A0A8I1WQ09-F1
#
_entry.id   AF-A0A8I1WQ09-F1
#
_cell.length_a   1.000
_cell.length_b   1.000
_cell.length_c   1.000
_cell.angle_alpha   90.00
_cell.angle_beta   90.00
_cell.angle_gamma   90.00
#
_symmetry.space_group_name_H-M   'P 1'
#
loop_
_entity.id
_entity.type
_entity.pdbx_description
1 polymer ?
#
loop_
_entity_poly.entity_id
_entity_poly.type
_entity_poly.pdbx_seq_one_letter_code
_entity_poly.pdbx_strand_id
1 'polypeptide(L)' 'MLIIVERKPGTGSYREHDILVITEDGNENITGYPYGPEFNVVG' A
#
# COMPACT_ATOMS: atom_id res chain seq x y z
N MET A 1 4.21 -5.72 12.37
CA MET A 1 2.98 -5.21 13.03
C MET A 1 3.38 -3.93 13.76
N LEU A 2 2.95 -2.76 13.30
CA LEU A 2 3.10 -1.52 14.07
C LEU A 2 1.96 -1.43 15.08
N ILE A 3 2.27 -0.91 16.26
CA ILE A 3 1.37 -0.86 17.42
C ILE A 3 0.10 -0.07 17.06
N ILE A 4 -1.05 -0.67 17.31
CA ILE A 4 -2.36 -0.02 17.18
C ILE A 4 -2.66 0.68 18.50
N VAL A 5 -2.83 2.01 18.46
CA VAL A 5 -3.42 2.73 19.60
C VAL A 5 -4.92 2.43 19.57
N GLU A 6 -5.41 1.72 20.59
CA GLU A 6 -6.82 1.36 20.70
C GLU A 6 -7.73 2.59 20.72
N ARG A 7 -8.90 2.44 20.08
CA ARG A 7 -10.12 3.26 20.24
C ARG A 7 -10.05 4.70 19.72
N LYS A 8 -9.61 4.92 18.48
CA LYS A 8 -9.87 6.15 17.73
C LYS A 8 -10.54 5.85 16.38
N PRO A 9 -11.32 6.78 15.81
CA PRO A 9 -11.72 6.68 14.41
C PRO A 9 -10.49 6.47 13.52
N GLY A 10 -10.55 5.50 12.60
CA GLY A 10 -9.43 5.16 11.71
C GLY A 10 -8.35 4.26 12.34
N THR A 11 -8.55 3.72 13.54
CA THR A 11 -7.63 2.77 14.16
C THR A 11 -7.46 1.52 13.28
N GLY A 12 -6.23 1.28 12.82
CA GLY A 12 -5.85 0.16 11.96
C GLY A 12 -4.41 0.32 11.46
N SER A 13 -3.85 -0.75 10.89
CA SER A 13 -2.57 -0.67 10.17
C SER A 13 -2.88 -0.64 8.68
N TYR A 14 -2.35 0.36 7.97
CA TYR A 14 -2.57 0.56 6.54
C TYR A 14 -1.23 0.49 5.84
N ARG A 15 -1.11 -0.30 4.77
CA ARG A 15 0.12 -0.48 4.02
C ARG A 15 -0.19 -0.90 2.59
N GLU A 16 0.47 -0.24 1.65
CA GLU A 16 0.65 -0.67 0.27
C GLU A 16 2.11 -1.13 0.09
N HIS A 17 2.42 -1.94 -0.93
CA HIS A 17 3.80 -2.41 -1.14
C HIS A 17 4.20 -2.58 -2.63
N ASP A 18 4.97 -1.59 -3.08
CA ASP A 18 5.80 -1.49 -4.28
C ASP A 18 6.86 -2.60 -4.48
N ILE A 19 7.05 -3.15 -5.69
CA ILE A 19 8.33 -3.71 -6.12
C ILE A 19 8.82 -2.91 -7.32
N LEU A 20 10.03 -2.37 -7.21
CA LEU A 20 10.63 -1.50 -8.21
C LEU A 20 11.95 -2.10 -8.69
N VAL A 21 12.14 -2.17 -10.01
CA VAL A 21 13.41 -2.49 -10.66
C VAL A 21 14.14 -1.18 -10.93
N ILE A 22 15.39 -1.06 -10.47
CA ILE A 22 16.22 0.13 -10.72
C ILE A 22 16.89 0.02 -12.09
N THR A 23 16.84 1.09 -12.86
CA THR A 23 17.44 1.22 -14.19
C THR A 23 18.46 2.36 -14.20
N GLU A 24 19.16 2.57 -15.31
CA GLU A 24 20.16 3.65 -15.44
C GLU A 24 19.54 5.05 -15.26
N ASP A 25 18.35 5.28 -15.81
CA ASP A 25 17.68 6.58 -15.83
C ASP A 25 16.57 6.71 -14.76
N GLY A 26 16.29 5.67 -13.97
CA GLY A 26 15.20 5.70 -13.00
C GLY A 26 14.77 4.34 -12.46
N ASN A 27 13.46 4.08 -12.43
CA ASN A 27 12.89 2.82 -11.95
C ASN A 27 11.65 2.40 -12.75
N GLU A 28 11.39 1.10 -12.77
CA GLU A 28 10.17 0.49 -13.29
C GLU A 28 9.43 -0.17 -12.13
N ASN A 29 8.17 0.22 -11.90
CA ASN A 29 7.31 -0.46 -10.93
C ASN A 29 6.68 -1.69 -11.58
N ILE A 30 6.97 -2.86 -11.02
CA ILE A 30 6.47 -4.15 -11.54
C ILE A 30 5.26 -4.67 -10.75
N THR A 31 4.80 -3.96 -9.72
CA THR A 31 3.54 -4.27 -9.04
C THR A 31 2.37 -3.81 -9.91
N GLY A 32 1.66 -4.77 -10.51
CA GLY A 32 0.52 -4.50 -11.40
C GLY A 32 -0.87 -4.60 -10.75
N TYR A 33 -0.95 -5.03 -9.49
CA TYR A 33 -2.24 -5.10 -8.80
C TYR A 33 -2.66 -3.68 -8.36
N PRO A 34 -3.89 -3.25 -8.68
CA PRO A 34 -4.37 -1.93 -8.29
C PRO A 34 -4.47 -1.83 -6.77
N TYR A 35 -4.22 -0.63 -6.26
CA TYR A 35 -4.31 -0.35 -4.84
C TYR A 35 -5.14 0.90 -4.55
N GLY A 36 -5.46 1.13 -3.27
CA GLY A 36 -6.32 2.23 -2.85
C GLY A 36 -7.83 1.93 -2.87
N PRO A 37 -8.65 2.86 -2.31
CA PRO A 37 -10.07 2.66 -2.07
C PRO A 37 -10.92 2.56 -3.35
N GLU A 38 -10.42 3.06 -4.48
CA GLU A 38 -11.10 3.01 -5.78
C GLU A 38 -11.26 1.57 -6.29
N PHE A 39 -10.41 0.65 -5.83
CA PHE A 39 -10.44 -0.76 -6.21
C PHE A 39 -10.56 -1.72 -5.01
N ASN A 40 -9.88 -1.44 -3.88
CA ASN A 40 -9.75 -2.38 -2.76
C ASN A 40 -10.92 -2.34 -1.74
N VAL A 41 -12.01 -1.63 -2.02
CA VAL A 41 -13.26 -1.74 -1.23
C VAL A 41 -14.13 -2.84 -1.83
N VAL A 42 -14.10 -4.02 -1.20
CA VAL A 42 -14.89 -5.20 -1.60
C VAL A 42 -16.21 -5.23 -0.83
N GLY A 43 -17.32 -5.37 -1.56
CA GLY A 43 -18.68 -5.45 -1.02
C GLY A 43 -19.14 -6.86 -0.70
#